data_AF-A0A6J7RR83-F1
#
_entry.id   AF-A0A6J7RR83-F1
#
_cell.length_a   1.000
_cell.length_b   1.000
_cell.length_c   1.000
_cell.angle_alpha   90.00
_cell.angle_beta   90.00
_cell.angle_gamma   90.00
#
_symmetry.space_group_name_H-M   'P 1'
#
loop_
_entity.id
_entity.type
_entity.pdbx_description
1 polymer ?
#
loop_
_entity_poly.entity_id
_entity_poly.type
_entity_poly.pdbx_seq_one_letter_code
_entity_poly.pdbx_strand_id
1 'polypeptide(L)'
;MTAIHVDHALRPESASEANIVRSAAESLGTQFQALTVEVGQGPNLEARARQARYEALPDDVLTGHTADDQAETVLLNILRGAGVDGLAGIRPTGGPSHQVGHPLLAIRRAETEAVCELLQWTPVSDPSNNDHSLLRNRIRRQILPVLNEAAHRDLTPILSRQAALMADDSDLLDELAAEIDPTDAKALANAPVALARRAIRRWLSGNHPPDAASVERVLAVARGEVIACELQGGFRISRTNQRISITPTPAQD
;
A
#
# COMPACT_ATOMS: atom_id res chain seq x y z
N MET A 1 5.48 4.67 25.17
CA MET A 1 5.89 4.14 23.84
C MET A 1 6.33 2.71 24.05
N THR A 2 5.98 1.82 23.12
CA THR A 2 6.29 0.39 23.20
C THR A 2 6.89 -0.03 21.86
N ALA A 3 8.07 -0.66 21.89
CA ALA A 3 8.69 -1.27 20.73
C ALA A 3 8.12 -2.68 20.55
N ILE A 4 7.51 -2.95 19.40
CA ILE A 4 6.91 -4.25 19.08
C ILE A 4 7.71 -4.93 17.97
N HIS A 5 8.25 -6.11 18.25
CA HIS A 5 8.87 -6.98 17.25
C HIS A 5 7.92 -8.12 16.89
N VAL A 6 7.70 -8.34 15.59
CA VAL A 6 6.87 -9.44 15.10
C VAL A 6 7.76 -10.47 14.42
N ASP A 7 7.85 -11.66 15.02
CA ASP A 7 8.52 -12.81 14.44
C ASP A 7 7.51 -13.64 13.63
N HIS A 8 7.82 -13.88 12.35
CA HIS A 8 6.98 -14.69 11.47
C HIS A 8 7.23 -16.20 11.58
N ALA A 9 8.12 -16.62 12.49
CA ALA A 9 8.55 -18.01 12.70
C ALA A 9 9.08 -18.68 11.41
N LEU A 10 9.57 -17.88 10.46
CA LEU A 10 10.08 -18.37 9.17
C LEU A 10 11.51 -18.89 9.28
N ARG A 11 12.26 -18.49 10.32
CA ARG A 11 13.66 -18.87 10.51
C ARG A 11 13.97 -19.15 12.00
N PRO A 12 14.83 -20.13 12.31
CA PRO A 12 15.27 -20.39 13.69
C PRO A 12 16.02 -19.21 14.33
N GLU A 13 16.69 -18.39 13.51
CA GLU A 13 17.50 -17.26 13.94
C GLU A 13 16.66 -16.05 14.38
N SER A 14 15.37 -15.98 14.01
CA SER A 14 14.53 -14.82 14.31
C SER A 14 14.27 -14.61 15.81
N ALA A 15 14.35 -15.68 16.61
CA ALA A 15 14.27 -15.57 18.07
C ALA A 15 15.45 -14.79 18.69
N SER A 16 16.65 -14.87 18.10
CA SER A 16 17.82 -14.12 18.58
C SER A 16 17.81 -12.66 18.08
N GLU A 17 17.19 -12.39 16.92
CA GLU A 17 16.95 -11.04 16.40
C GLU A 17 16.10 -10.18 17.35
N ALA A 18 15.11 -10.79 18.02
CA ALA A 18 14.27 -10.11 19.01
C ALA A 18 15.08 -9.52 20.19
N ASN A 19 16.19 -10.15 20.58
CA ASN A 19 17.04 -9.66 21.68
C ASN A 19 17.78 -8.37 21.30
N ILE A 20 18.13 -8.20 20.02
CA ILE A 20 18.76 -6.97 19.51
C ILE A 20 17.77 -5.80 19.65
N VAL A 21 16.53 -6.00 19.21
CA VAL A 21 15.47 -4.98 19.31
C VAL A 21 15.13 -4.68 20.77
N ARG A 22 15.06 -5.71 21.63
CA ARG A 22 14.85 -5.54 23.08
C ARG A 22 15.92 -4.67 23.71
N SER A 23 17.19 -4.96 23.45
CA SER A 23 18.32 -4.21 24.02
C SER A 23 18.30 -2.75 23.58
N ALA A 24 17.98 -2.48 22.32
CA ALA A 24 17.81 -1.12 21.81
C ALA A 24 16.64 -0.39 22.49
N ALA A 25 15.49 -1.05 22.65
CA ALA A 25 14.33 -0.49 23.33
C ALA A 25 14.62 -0.15 24.80
N GLU A 26 15.27 -1.06 25.53
CA GLU A 26 15.66 -0.85 26.92
C GLU A 26 16.65 0.31 27.06
N SER A 27 17.60 0.46 26.13
CA SER A 27 18.57 1.58 26.13
C SER A 27 17.91 2.95 25.96
N LEU A 28 16.72 3.01 25.37
CA LEU A 28 15.89 4.20 25.21
C LEU A 28 14.85 4.39 26.32
N GLY A 29 14.79 3.48 27.30
CA GLY A 29 13.80 3.53 28.38
C GLY A 29 12.36 3.23 27.92
N THR A 30 12.17 2.52 26.80
CA THR A 30 10.85 2.12 26.29
C THR A 30 10.53 0.66 26.63
N GLN A 31 9.24 0.35 26.74
CA GLN A 31 8.76 -1.03 26.87
C GLN A 31 9.05 -1.82 25.58
N PHE A 32 9.23 -3.13 25.72
CA PHE A 32 9.42 -4.05 24.60
C PHE A 32 8.40 -5.18 24.64
N GLN A 33 7.86 -5.52 23.49
CA GLN A 33 6.97 -6.67 23.29
C GLN A 33 7.42 -7.47 22.06
N ALA A 34 7.52 -8.78 22.20
CA ALA A 34 7.68 -9.69 21.07
C ALA A 34 6.35 -10.41 20.82
N LEU A 35 5.94 -10.43 19.56
CA LEU A 35 4.78 -11.19 19.07
C LEU A 35 5.28 -12.23 18.08
N THR A 36 4.67 -13.40 18.07
CA THR A 36 4.94 -14.45 17.09
C THR A 36 3.69 -14.67 16.27
N VAL A 37 3.84 -14.66 14.94
CA VAL A 37 2.73 -14.87 14.00
C VAL A 37 3.14 -15.95 13.01
N GLU A 38 2.44 -17.07 13.02
CA GLU A 38 2.73 -18.17 12.10
C GLU A 38 2.15 -17.86 10.72
N VAL A 39 3.02 -17.88 9.70
CA VAL A 39 2.61 -17.69 8.30
C VAL A 39 3.02 -18.92 7.51
N GLY A 40 2.03 -19.70 7.06
CA GLY A 40 2.27 -20.88 6.24
C GLY A 40 3.00 -20.55 4.93
N GLN A 41 3.86 -21.48 4.49
CA GLN A 41 4.55 -21.41 3.20
C GLN A 41 3.54 -21.42 2.04
N GLY A 42 3.92 -20.81 0.91
CA GLY A 42 3.10 -20.79 -0.31
C GLY A 42 3.15 -19.48 -1.09
N PRO A 43 2.41 -19.36 -2.21
CA PRO A 43 2.45 -18.20 -3.10
C PRO A 43 2.07 -16.90 -2.39
N ASN A 44 2.64 -15.74 -2.72
CA ASN A 44 2.36 -14.46 -2.04
C ASN A 44 2.70 -14.43 -0.54
N LEU A 45 3.73 -15.19 -0.11
CA LEU A 45 4.17 -15.24 1.28
C LEU A 45 4.43 -13.85 1.87
N GLU A 46 5.10 -12.95 1.14
CA GLU A 46 5.39 -11.58 1.60
C GLU A 46 4.11 -10.79 1.90
N ALA A 47 3.10 -10.88 1.01
CA ALA A 47 1.83 -10.18 1.20
C ALA A 47 1.05 -10.76 2.39
N ARG A 48 1.01 -12.10 2.54
CA ARG A 48 0.39 -12.75 3.70
C ARG A 48 1.10 -12.39 5.00
N ALA A 49 2.44 -12.44 5.03
CA ALA A 49 3.22 -12.09 6.21
C ALA A 49 3.02 -10.63 6.60
N ARG A 50 3.00 -9.72 5.61
CA ARG A 50 2.66 -8.31 5.84
C ARG A 50 1.26 -8.16 6.43
N GLN A 51 0.26 -8.87 5.93
CA GLN A 51 -1.11 -8.84 6.46
C GLN A 51 -1.16 -9.36 7.90
N ALA A 52 -0.64 -10.56 8.15
CA ALA A 52 -0.55 -11.17 9.47
C ALA A 52 0.17 -10.26 10.49
N ARG A 53 1.21 -9.54 10.05
CA ARG A 53 1.91 -8.55 10.87
C ARG A 53 0.99 -7.42 11.30
N TYR A 54 0.23 -6.84 10.38
CA TYR A 54 -0.68 -5.73 10.71
C TYR A 54 -1.87 -6.19 11.56
N GLU A 55 -2.36 -7.42 11.37
CA GLU A 55 -3.42 -8.00 12.20
C GLU A 55 -2.97 -8.22 13.66
N ALA A 56 -1.66 -8.45 13.89
CA ALA A 56 -1.10 -8.61 15.22
C ALA A 56 -0.69 -7.30 15.91
N LEU A 57 -0.59 -6.20 15.15
CA LEU A 57 -0.17 -4.89 15.65
C LEU A 57 -1.37 -4.02 16.03
N PRO A 58 -1.21 -3.03 16.93
CA PRO A 58 -2.26 -2.04 17.17
C PRO A 58 -2.50 -1.18 15.92
N ASP A 59 -3.73 -0.68 15.77
CA ASP A 59 -4.16 0.08 14.59
C ASP A 59 -3.32 1.34 14.33
N ASP A 60 -2.87 2.00 15.41
CA ASP A 60 -2.11 3.25 15.40
C ASP A 60 -0.58 3.05 15.42
N VAL A 61 -0.11 1.86 15.05
CA VAL A 61 1.32 1.54 15.05
C VAL A 61 2.14 2.48 14.17
N LEU A 62 3.34 2.85 14.64
CA LEU A 62 4.31 3.61 13.88
C LEU A 62 5.33 2.68 13.22
N THR A 63 5.60 2.89 11.92
CA THR A 63 6.56 2.08 11.16
C THR A 63 7.71 2.92 10.61
N GLY A 64 8.88 2.31 10.48
CA GLY A 64 10.12 3.00 10.08
C GLY A 64 10.31 3.14 8.57
N HIS A 65 9.26 3.43 7.80
CA HIS A 65 9.42 3.69 6.36
C HIS A 65 10.07 5.06 6.14
N THR A 66 11.09 5.08 5.28
CA THR A 66 11.93 6.24 4.98
C THR A 66 11.58 6.88 3.63
N ALA A 67 12.23 8.01 3.31
CA ALA A 67 12.15 8.63 1.99
C ALA A 67 12.61 7.67 0.87
N ASP A 68 13.57 6.78 1.16
CA ASP A 68 14.03 5.76 0.22
C ASP A 68 12.94 4.74 -0.10
N ASP A 69 12.23 4.25 0.94
CA ASP A 69 11.09 3.36 0.77
C ASP A 69 9.96 4.02 -0.04
N GLN A 70 9.81 5.35 0.11
CA GLN A 70 8.87 6.13 -0.68
C GLN A 70 9.26 6.15 -2.16
N ALA A 71 10.51 6.50 -2.48
CA ALA A 71 11.00 6.49 -3.86
C ALA A 71 10.91 5.11 -4.50
N GLU A 72 11.27 4.05 -3.77
CA GLU A 72 11.11 2.68 -4.23
C GLU A 72 9.66 2.33 -4.54
N THR A 73 8.74 2.74 -3.66
CA THR A 73 7.29 2.48 -3.83
C THR A 73 6.73 3.21 -5.04
N VAL A 74 7.13 4.46 -5.26
CA VAL A 74 6.73 5.23 -6.46
C VAL A 74 7.22 4.54 -7.73
N LEU A 75 8.50 4.17 -7.81
CA LEU A 75 9.06 3.47 -8.98
C LEU A 75 8.39 2.11 -9.21
N LEU A 76 8.13 1.36 -8.13
CA LEU A 76 7.43 0.08 -8.20
C LEU A 76 6.01 0.25 -8.77
N ASN A 77 5.31 1.31 -8.37
CA ASN A 77 3.96 1.60 -8.82
C ASN A 77 3.93 2.10 -10.28
N ILE A 78 4.94 2.87 -10.71
CA ILE A 78 5.12 3.22 -12.13
C ILE A 78 5.28 1.95 -12.98
N LEU A 79 6.15 1.02 -12.58
CA LEU A 79 6.38 -0.24 -13.31
C LEU A 79 5.13 -1.14 -13.35
N ARG A 80 4.20 -0.97 -12.42
CA ARG A 80 2.91 -1.66 -12.37
C ARG A 80 1.80 -0.94 -13.14
N GLY A 81 2.09 0.21 -13.75
CA GLY A 81 1.09 1.02 -14.46
C GLY A 81 0.04 1.64 -13.53
N ALA A 82 0.43 1.96 -12.28
CA ALA A 82 -0.49 2.59 -11.33
C ALA A 82 -0.87 4.01 -11.77
N GLY A 83 -2.13 4.37 -11.52
CA GLY A 83 -2.62 5.75 -11.65
C GLY A 83 -2.24 6.63 -10.45
N VAL A 84 -2.84 7.82 -10.37
CA VAL A 84 -2.57 8.84 -9.33
C VAL A 84 -2.55 8.24 -7.92
N ASP A 85 -3.56 7.44 -7.56
CA ASP A 85 -3.66 6.78 -6.25
C ASP A 85 -2.41 5.97 -5.87
N GLY A 86 -1.83 5.24 -6.82
CA GLY A 86 -0.62 4.46 -6.57
C GLY A 86 0.65 5.31 -6.60
N LEU A 87 0.70 6.32 -7.46
CA LEU A 87 1.84 7.25 -7.50
C LEU A 87 1.92 8.13 -6.26
N ALA A 88 0.82 8.25 -5.53
CA ALA A 88 0.74 8.94 -4.26
C ALA A 88 1.53 8.23 -3.12
N GLY A 89 2.03 7.02 -3.37
CA GLY A 89 3.01 6.34 -2.53
C GLY A 89 2.51 5.99 -1.13
N ILE A 90 3.45 5.96 -0.18
CA ILE A 90 3.22 5.79 1.25
C ILE A 90 2.73 7.12 1.83
N ARG A 91 1.59 7.08 2.52
CA ARG A 91 1.00 8.23 3.23
C ARG A 91 1.64 8.41 4.62
N PRO A 92 1.72 9.64 5.17
CA PRO A 92 2.13 9.86 6.56
C PRO A 92 1.30 9.06 7.57
N THR A 93 -0.01 8.94 7.32
CA THR A 93 -0.93 8.07 8.06
C THR A 93 -1.73 7.25 7.07
N GLY A 94 -1.81 5.93 7.25
CA GLY A 94 -2.49 5.03 6.31
C GLY A 94 -2.44 3.56 6.73
N GLY A 95 -2.15 2.66 5.79
CA GLY A 95 -2.13 1.22 6.04
C GLY A 95 -3.52 0.60 6.17
N PRO A 96 -3.62 -0.70 6.55
CA PRO A 96 -4.89 -1.42 6.59
C PRO A 96 -5.95 -0.82 7.53
N SER A 97 -5.52 -0.25 8.66
CA SER A 97 -6.38 0.41 9.65
C SER A 97 -6.66 1.88 9.35
N HIS A 98 -6.03 2.44 8.30
CA HIS A 98 -5.94 3.88 8.02
C HIS A 98 -5.33 4.73 9.15
N GLN A 99 -4.73 4.10 10.16
CA GLN A 99 -4.18 4.75 11.36
C GLN A 99 -2.67 4.50 11.53
N VAL A 100 -2.06 3.68 10.68
CA VAL A 100 -0.61 3.37 10.73
C VAL A 100 0.18 4.64 10.41
N GLY A 101 1.05 5.06 11.31
CA GLY A 101 1.91 6.22 11.14
C GLY A 101 3.27 5.90 10.51
N HIS A 102 3.80 6.85 9.75
CA HIS A 102 5.08 6.74 9.03
C HIS A 102 5.96 7.98 9.30
N PRO A 103 6.43 8.17 10.54
CA PRO A 103 7.09 9.42 10.96
C PRO A 103 8.44 9.68 10.26
N LEU A 104 9.06 8.66 9.67
CA LEU A 104 10.38 8.77 9.05
C LEU A 104 10.34 9.04 7.54
N LEU A 105 9.17 9.27 6.93
CA LEU A 105 9.05 9.43 5.46
C LEU A 105 9.84 10.62 4.89
N ALA A 106 10.17 11.61 5.72
CA ALA A 106 10.99 12.75 5.33
C ALA A 106 12.51 12.51 5.50
N ILE A 107 12.90 11.38 6.10
CA ILE A 107 14.27 11.05 6.48
C ILE A 107 14.84 10.02 5.50
N ARG A 108 16.08 10.19 5.08
CA ARG A 108 16.83 9.25 4.24
C ARG A 108 17.27 8.04 5.06
N ARG A 109 17.36 6.89 4.41
CA ARG A 109 17.93 5.68 5.01
C ARG A 109 19.33 5.91 5.58
N ALA A 110 20.19 6.63 4.84
CA ALA A 110 21.54 6.97 5.30
C ALA A 110 21.54 7.77 6.62
N GLU A 111 20.53 8.60 6.87
CA GLU A 111 20.40 9.33 8.14
C GLU A 111 20.00 8.39 9.28
N THR A 112 19.11 7.42 9.01
CA THR A 112 18.78 6.38 10.02
C THR A 112 19.98 5.50 10.35
N GLU A 113 20.81 5.17 9.34
CA GLU A 113 22.05 4.41 9.52
C GLU A 113 23.07 5.20 10.35
N ALA A 114 23.23 6.50 10.09
CA ALA A 114 24.08 7.38 10.89
C ALA A 114 23.64 7.48 12.37
N VAL A 115 22.33 7.48 12.63
CA VAL A 115 21.80 7.42 14.01
C VAL A 115 22.14 6.09 14.68
N CYS A 116 22.02 4.97 13.96
CA CYS A 116 22.43 3.67 14.50
C CYS A 116 23.91 3.65 14.84
N GLU A 117 24.78 4.19 13.97
CA GLU A 117 26.22 4.31 14.24
C GLU A 117 26.51 5.17 15.48
N LEU A 118 25.86 6.33 15.60
CA LEU A 118 26.02 7.24 16.74
C LEU A 118 25.63 6.58 18.06
N LEU A 119 24.58 5.76 18.04
CA LEU A 119 24.07 5.04 19.21
C LEU A 119 24.72 3.67 19.41
N GLN A 120 25.69 3.31 18.55
CA GLN A 120 26.35 2.01 18.54
C GLN A 120 25.37 0.83 18.45
N TRP A 121 24.27 1.04 17.73
CA TRP A 121 23.32 -0.02 17.42
C TRP A 121 23.72 -0.72 16.14
N THR A 122 23.68 -2.05 16.18
CA THR A 122 23.84 -2.90 14.99
C THR A 122 22.47 -3.39 14.55
N PRO A 123 21.89 -2.84 13.46
CA PRO A 123 20.62 -3.33 12.95
C PRO A 123 20.71 -4.78 12.50
N VAL A 124 19.61 -5.51 12.63
CA VAL A 124 19.48 -6.87 12.08
C VAL A 124 19.57 -6.82 10.55
N SER A 125 20.48 -7.58 9.98
CA SER A 125 20.61 -7.72 8.52
C SER A 125 19.79 -8.91 8.03
N ASP A 126 18.58 -8.67 7.53
CA ASP A 126 17.79 -9.72 6.89
C ASP A 126 18.42 -10.17 5.55
N PRO A 127 18.80 -11.46 5.38
CA PRO A 127 19.24 -12.03 4.12
C PRO A 127 18.37 -11.69 2.91
N SER A 128 17.05 -11.55 3.09
CA SER A 128 16.10 -11.21 2.02
C SER A 128 16.41 -9.86 1.38
N ASN A 129 17.07 -8.93 2.09
CA ASN A 129 17.50 -7.64 1.57
C ASN A 129 18.53 -7.75 0.43
N ASN A 130 19.17 -8.91 0.27
CA ASN A 130 20.14 -9.20 -0.78
C ASN A 130 19.54 -10.02 -1.94
N ASP A 131 18.26 -10.42 -1.86
CA ASP A 131 17.63 -11.22 -2.91
C ASP A 131 17.26 -10.35 -4.12
N HIS A 132 17.96 -10.55 -5.23
CA HIS A 132 17.73 -9.84 -6.49
C HIS A 132 16.49 -10.32 -7.26
N SER A 133 15.88 -11.44 -6.88
CA SER A 133 14.59 -11.86 -7.43
C SER A 133 13.46 -10.91 -7.01
N LEU A 134 13.63 -10.22 -5.87
CA LEU A 134 12.69 -9.24 -5.36
C LEU A 134 12.84 -7.90 -6.11
N LEU A 135 11.78 -7.51 -6.81
CA LEU A 135 11.78 -6.29 -7.63
C LEU A 135 12.13 -5.03 -6.82
N ARG A 136 11.70 -4.94 -5.57
CA ARG A 136 12.04 -3.81 -4.68
C ARG A 136 13.55 -3.70 -4.44
N ASN A 137 14.23 -4.82 -4.21
CA ASN A 137 15.69 -4.83 -4.03
C ASN A 137 16.43 -4.43 -5.32
N ARG A 138 15.93 -4.87 -6.48
CA ARG A 138 16.44 -4.41 -7.79
C ARG A 138 16.24 -2.91 -7.99
N ILE A 139 15.10 -2.37 -7.60
CA ILE A 139 14.84 -0.93 -7.67
C ILE A 139 15.88 -0.17 -6.85
N ARG A 140 16.05 -0.56 -5.58
CA ARG A 140 17.01 0.06 -4.64
C ARG A 140 18.46 -0.02 -5.13
N ARG A 141 18.91 -1.19 -5.59
CA ARG A 141 20.34 -1.46 -5.84
C ARG A 141 20.80 -1.22 -7.27
N GLN A 142 19.89 -1.22 -8.25
CA GLN A 142 20.25 -1.17 -9.67
C GLN A 142 19.55 -0.03 -10.38
N ILE A 143 18.23 0.09 -10.23
CA ILE A 143 17.45 1.05 -11.03
C ILE A 143 17.63 2.47 -10.51
N LEU A 144 17.40 2.71 -9.22
CA LEU A 144 17.49 4.05 -8.64
C LEU A 144 18.91 4.64 -8.77
N PRO A 145 20.01 3.88 -8.57
CA PRO A 145 21.36 4.39 -8.85
C PRO A 145 21.58 4.81 -10.31
N VAL A 146 21.13 4.01 -11.28
CA VAL A 146 21.25 4.35 -12.72
C VAL A 146 20.42 5.59 -13.05
N LEU A 147 19.22 5.74 -12.48
CA LEU A 147 18.40 6.94 -12.67
C LEU A 147 19.05 8.18 -12.04
N ASN A 148 19.65 8.04 -10.85
CA ASN A 148 20.39 9.12 -10.20
C ASN A 148 21.61 9.55 -11.02
N GLU A 149 22.35 8.59 -11.58
CA GLU A 149 23.49 8.83 -12.47
C GLU A 149 23.05 9.58 -13.73
N ALA A 150 22.02 9.07 -14.41
CA ALA A 150 21.50 9.68 -15.64
C ALA A 150 20.93 11.11 -15.42
N ALA A 151 20.34 11.36 -14.25
CA ALA A 151 19.83 12.68 -13.89
C ALA A 151 20.89 13.61 -13.28
N HIS A 152 22.10 13.09 -13.00
CA HIS A 152 23.17 13.78 -12.27
C HIS A 152 22.72 14.36 -10.92
N ARG A 153 21.81 13.68 -10.21
CA ARG A 153 21.30 14.10 -8.90
C ARG A 153 20.61 12.96 -8.16
N ASP A 154 20.44 13.12 -6.85
CA ASP A 154 19.56 12.25 -6.06
C ASP A 154 18.09 12.50 -6.41
N LEU A 155 17.42 11.47 -6.92
CA LEU A 155 16.01 11.50 -7.28
C LEU A 155 15.07 11.22 -6.11
N THR A 156 15.54 10.66 -4.99
CA THR A 156 14.63 10.31 -3.89
C THR A 156 13.84 11.52 -3.37
N PRO A 157 14.46 12.68 -3.06
CA PRO A 157 13.70 13.85 -2.63
C PRO A 157 12.71 14.37 -3.68
N ILE A 158 12.96 14.10 -4.97
CA ILE A 158 12.05 14.47 -6.05
C ILE A 158 10.85 13.53 -6.07
N LEU A 159 11.10 12.21 -6.04
CA LEU A 159 10.06 11.19 -6.05
C LEU A 159 9.17 11.30 -4.82
N SER A 160 9.74 11.56 -3.64
CA SER A 160 8.95 11.78 -2.41
C SER A 160 8.08 13.03 -2.52
N ARG A 161 8.59 14.14 -3.08
CA ARG A 161 7.78 15.34 -3.32
C ARG A 161 6.69 15.11 -4.36
N GLN A 162 6.98 14.37 -5.43
CA GLN A 162 5.97 14.00 -6.42
C GLN A 162 4.87 13.14 -5.80
N ALA A 163 5.22 12.18 -4.95
CA ALA A 163 4.25 11.37 -4.23
C ALA A 163 3.35 12.23 -3.32
N ALA A 164 3.91 13.23 -2.64
CA ALA A 164 3.13 14.16 -1.83
C ALA A 164 2.14 14.99 -2.68
N LEU A 165 2.57 15.52 -3.83
CA LEU A 165 1.66 16.24 -4.74
C LEU A 165 0.56 15.33 -5.30
N MET A 166 0.91 14.10 -5.69
CA MET A 166 -0.08 13.10 -6.13
C MET A 166 -1.02 12.69 -4.99
N ALA A 167 -0.58 12.80 -3.73
CA ALA A 167 -1.41 12.58 -2.56
C ALA A 167 -2.49 13.66 -2.44
N ASP A 168 -2.09 14.94 -2.49
CA ASP A 168 -3.01 16.06 -2.43
C ASP A 168 -4.06 15.98 -3.57
N ASP A 169 -3.61 15.68 -4.79
CA ASP A 169 -4.49 15.51 -5.95
C ASP A 169 -5.45 14.32 -5.76
N SER A 170 -4.94 13.19 -5.28
CA SER A 170 -5.72 11.99 -4.97
C SER A 170 -6.78 12.29 -3.92
N ASP A 171 -6.44 13.01 -2.86
CA ASP A 171 -7.34 13.28 -1.75
C ASP A 171 -8.49 14.21 -2.20
N LEU A 172 -8.18 15.27 -2.96
CA LEU A 172 -9.20 16.13 -3.57
C LEU A 172 -10.13 15.37 -4.52
N LEU A 173 -9.56 14.50 -5.37
CA LEU A 173 -10.38 13.67 -6.26
C LEU A 173 -11.26 12.69 -5.48
N ASP A 174 -10.92 12.33 -4.25
CA ASP A 174 -11.64 11.36 -3.42
C ASP A 174 -12.84 12.06 -2.78
N GLU A 175 -12.61 13.28 -2.29
CA GLU A 175 -13.66 14.18 -1.81
C GLU A 175 -14.70 14.45 -2.90
N LEU A 176 -14.26 14.87 -4.09
CA LEU A 176 -15.18 15.15 -5.21
C LEU A 176 -15.93 13.91 -5.69
N ALA A 177 -15.30 12.74 -5.64
CA ALA A 177 -15.95 11.49 -6.03
C ALA A 177 -16.95 10.99 -4.98
N ALA A 178 -16.77 11.33 -3.69
CA ALA A 178 -17.68 10.95 -2.61
C ALA A 178 -19.06 11.61 -2.74
N GLU A 179 -19.15 12.75 -3.42
CA GLU A 179 -20.41 13.45 -3.72
C GLU A 179 -21.25 12.76 -4.80
N ILE A 180 -20.70 11.75 -5.49
CA ILE A 180 -21.40 11.01 -6.54
C ILE A 180 -21.98 9.72 -5.95
N ASP A 181 -23.32 9.60 -5.91
CA ASP A 181 -23.97 8.33 -5.55
C ASP A 181 -23.64 7.25 -6.60
N PRO A 182 -22.84 6.22 -6.27
CA PRO A 182 -22.43 5.19 -7.22
C PRO A 182 -23.59 4.26 -7.62
N THR A 183 -24.74 4.35 -6.93
CA THR A 183 -25.95 3.60 -7.27
C THR A 183 -26.90 4.40 -8.16
N ASP A 184 -26.66 5.68 -8.40
CA ASP A 184 -27.43 6.50 -9.35
C ASP A 184 -26.74 6.49 -10.73
N ALA A 185 -27.36 5.80 -11.68
CA ALA A 185 -26.85 5.67 -13.04
C ALA A 185 -26.73 7.02 -13.75
N LYS A 186 -27.65 7.96 -13.48
CA LYS A 186 -27.62 9.30 -14.08
C LYS A 186 -26.51 10.15 -13.47
N ALA A 187 -26.29 10.05 -12.16
CA ALA A 187 -25.19 10.74 -11.49
C ALA A 187 -23.84 10.29 -12.06
N LEU A 188 -23.62 8.97 -12.16
CA LEU A 188 -22.41 8.40 -12.75
C LEU A 188 -22.22 8.74 -14.23
N ALA A 189 -23.28 8.69 -15.04
CA ALA A 189 -23.20 8.96 -16.47
C ALA A 189 -22.88 10.42 -16.79
N ASN A 190 -23.33 11.36 -15.94
CA ASN A 190 -23.13 12.80 -16.15
C ASN A 190 -21.87 13.35 -15.47
N ALA A 191 -21.29 12.62 -14.53
CA ALA A 191 -20.07 13.04 -13.86
C ALA A 191 -18.85 13.04 -14.81
N PRO A 192 -17.83 13.89 -14.56
CA PRO A 192 -16.55 13.77 -15.22
C PRO A 192 -16.00 12.33 -15.09
N VAL A 193 -15.51 11.76 -16.19
CA VAL A 193 -15.17 10.33 -16.27
C VAL A 193 -14.18 9.89 -15.18
N ALA A 194 -13.24 10.76 -14.78
CA ALA A 194 -12.30 10.48 -13.71
C ALA A 194 -13.01 10.29 -12.35
N LEU A 195 -13.98 11.16 -12.03
CA LEU A 195 -14.75 11.09 -10.79
C LEU A 195 -15.72 9.90 -10.79
N ALA A 196 -16.38 9.62 -11.92
CA ALA A 196 -17.25 8.45 -12.05
C ALA A 196 -16.49 7.13 -11.81
N ARG A 197 -15.30 6.98 -12.43
CA ARG A 197 -14.42 5.82 -12.21
C ARG A 197 -14.04 5.68 -10.74
N ARG A 198 -13.73 6.80 -10.09
CA ARG A 198 -13.30 6.81 -8.69
C ARG A 198 -14.44 6.46 -7.73
N ALA A 199 -15.63 7.01 -7.96
CA ALA A 199 -16.84 6.67 -7.21
C ALA A 199 -17.16 5.16 -7.32
N ILE A 200 -17.14 4.61 -8.55
CA ILE A 200 -17.33 3.17 -8.79
C ILE A 200 -16.25 2.36 -8.07
N ARG A 201 -14.97 2.74 -8.21
CA ARG A 201 -13.87 2.02 -7.58
C ARG A 201 -14.02 1.96 -6.06
N ARG A 202 -14.36 3.09 -5.42
CA ARG A 202 -14.62 3.17 -3.98
C ARG A 202 -15.79 2.27 -3.58
N TRP A 203 -16.88 2.30 -4.34
CA TRP A 203 -18.07 1.49 -4.07
C TRP A 203 -17.81 -0.02 -4.16
N LEU A 204 -16.98 -0.44 -5.10
CA LEU A 204 -16.63 -1.84 -5.32
C LEU A 204 -15.45 -2.33 -4.45
N SER A 205 -14.72 -1.43 -3.80
CA SER A 205 -13.54 -1.79 -3.00
C SER A 205 -13.99 -2.47 -1.70
N GLY A 206 -14.05 -3.80 -1.71
CA GLY A 206 -14.05 -4.63 -0.51
C GLY A 206 -12.61 -4.85 -0.02
N ASN A 207 -12.21 -6.11 0.17
CA ASN A 207 -10.84 -6.43 0.60
C ASN A 207 -9.76 -6.05 -0.44
N HIS A 208 -10.11 -6.06 -1.73
CA HIS A 208 -9.17 -5.76 -2.83
C HIS A 208 -9.81 -4.75 -3.80
N PRO A 209 -9.04 -3.78 -4.31
CA PRO A 209 -9.57 -2.82 -5.28
C PRO A 209 -9.91 -3.52 -6.61
N PRO A 210 -11.00 -3.13 -7.28
CA PRO A 210 -11.37 -3.71 -8.56
C PRO A 210 -10.35 -3.36 -9.66
N ASP A 211 -10.21 -4.24 -10.64
CA ASP A 211 -9.45 -3.95 -11.85
C ASP A 211 -10.13 -2.86 -12.71
N ALA A 212 -9.36 -2.22 -13.60
CA ALA A 212 -9.87 -1.14 -14.45
C ALA A 212 -11.01 -1.60 -15.39
N ALA A 213 -10.95 -2.84 -15.90
CA ALA A 213 -11.99 -3.35 -16.79
C ALA A 213 -13.32 -3.56 -16.04
N SER A 214 -13.28 -3.99 -14.77
CA SER A 214 -14.44 -4.07 -13.89
C SER A 214 -15.09 -2.70 -13.72
N VAL A 215 -14.30 -1.65 -13.48
CA VAL A 215 -14.80 -0.27 -13.36
C VAL A 215 -15.46 0.20 -14.66
N GLU A 216 -14.83 -0.03 -15.82
CA GLU A 216 -15.40 0.34 -17.12
C GLU A 216 -16.70 -0.40 -17.42
N ARG A 217 -16.80 -1.70 -17.07
CA ARG A 217 -18.04 -2.48 -17.24
C ARG A 217 -19.20 -1.88 -16.45
N VAL A 218 -18.99 -1.48 -15.20
CA VAL A 218 -20.03 -0.81 -14.39
C VAL A 218 -20.42 0.54 -15.01
N LEU A 219 -19.44 1.30 -15.50
CA LEU A 219 -19.72 2.58 -16.13
C LEU A 219 -20.53 2.44 -17.43
N ALA A 220 -20.29 1.38 -18.22
CA ALA A 220 -21.10 1.05 -19.40
C ALA A 220 -22.56 0.72 -19.03
N VAL A 221 -22.78 0.00 -17.92
CA VAL A 221 -24.13 -0.24 -17.36
C VAL A 221 -24.78 1.09 -16.93
N ALA A 222 -24.04 1.95 -16.23
CA ALA A 222 -24.52 3.27 -15.82
C ALA A 222 -24.96 4.13 -17.01
N ARG A 223 -24.20 4.10 -18.11
CA ARG A 223 -24.52 4.83 -19.36
C ARG A 223 -25.64 4.18 -20.17
N GLY A 224 -25.95 2.91 -19.93
CA GLY A 224 -27.01 2.18 -20.64
C GLY A 224 -26.55 1.60 -21.98
N GLU A 225 -25.24 1.47 -22.15
CA GLU A 225 -24.62 0.76 -23.28
C GLU A 225 -24.88 -0.75 -23.19
N VAL A 226 -24.99 -1.25 -21.95
CA VAL A 226 -25.36 -2.63 -21.61
C VAL A 226 -26.35 -2.64 -20.44
N ILE A 227 -27.20 -3.66 -20.36
CA ILE A 227 -28.25 -3.77 -19.32
C ILE A 227 -27.67 -4.26 -17.99
N ALA A 228 -26.67 -5.14 -18.05
CA ALA A 228 -26.00 -5.73 -16.90
C ALA A 228 -24.59 -6.22 -17.29
N CYS A 229 -23.72 -6.40 -16.30
CA CYS A 229 -22.43 -7.05 -16.45
C CYS A 229 -22.08 -7.93 -15.25
N GLU A 230 -21.23 -8.93 -15.46
CA GLU A 230 -20.65 -9.74 -14.39
C GLU A 230 -19.25 -9.21 -14.03
N LEU A 231 -18.90 -9.25 -12.75
CA LEU A 231 -17.60 -8.87 -12.20
C LEU A 231 -16.85 -10.10 -11.71
N GLN A 232 -15.52 -9.98 -11.64
CA GLN A 232 -14.70 -10.99 -10.97
C GLN A 232 -15.10 -11.06 -9.49
N GLY A 233 -15.22 -12.28 -8.95
CA GLY A 233 -15.70 -12.51 -7.58
C GLY A 233 -17.17 -12.92 -7.48
N GLY A 234 -17.86 -13.16 -8.61
CA GLY A 234 -19.22 -13.71 -8.63
C GLY A 234 -20.28 -12.68 -8.23
N PHE A 235 -20.13 -11.44 -8.73
CA PHE A 235 -21.11 -10.39 -8.56
C PHE A 235 -21.64 -9.93 -9.92
N ARG A 236 -22.94 -9.70 -9.99
CA ARG A 236 -23.64 -9.10 -11.11
C ARG A 236 -24.01 -7.66 -10.80
N ILE A 237 -23.73 -6.78 -11.75
CA ILE A 237 -24.15 -5.38 -11.75
C ILE A 237 -25.27 -5.23 -12.76
N SER A 238 -26.38 -4.61 -12.37
CA SER A 238 -27.52 -4.37 -13.25
C SER A 238 -28.10 -2.98 -13.03
N ARG A 239 -28.78 -2.45 -14.06
CA ARG A 239 -29.48 -1.17 -14.00
C ARG A 239 -30.98 -1.34 -14.18
N THR A 240 -31.76 -0.81 -13.23
CA THR A 240 -33.23 -0.75 -13.29
C THR A 240 -33.70 0.59 -12.75
N ASN A 241 -34.61 1.28 -13.45
CA ASN A 241 -35.16 2.58 -13.01
C ASN A 241 -34.08 3.61 -12.61
N GLN A 242 -33.01 3.74 -13.40
CA GLN A 242 -31.85 4.60 -13.13
C GLN A 242 -31.04 4.26 -11.87
N ARG A 243 -31.31 3.12 -11.24
CA ARG A 243 -30.51 2.61 -10.12
C ARG A 243 -29.62 1.45 -10.55
N ILE A 244 -28.40 1.45 -10.05
CA ILE A 244 -27.43 0.36 -10.20
C ILE A 244 -27.43 -0.47 -8.92
N SER A 245 -27.53 -1.79 -9.08
CA SER A 245 -27.50 -2.75 -7.97
C SER A 245 -26.42 -3.80 -8.16
N ILE A 246 -25.82 -4.24 -7.04
CA ILE A 246 -24.92 -5.40 -6.99
C ILE A 246 -25.68 -6.58 -6.39
N THR A 247 -25.68 -7.71 -7.07
CA THR A 247 -26.22 -8.98 -6.56
C THR A 247 -25.22 -10.10 -6.76
N PRO A 248 -25.14 -11.11 -5.88
CA PRO A 248 -24.35 -12.32 -6.17
C PRO A 248 -24.79 -12.93 -7.49
N THR A 249 -23.84 -13.41 -8.30
CA THR A 249 -24.13 -14.18 -9.51
C THR A 249 -24.81 -15.48 -9.07
N PRO A 250 -25.96 -15.86 -9.66
CA PRO A 250 -26.61 -17.13 -9.34
C PRO A 250 -25.63 -18.30 -9.55
N ALA A 251 -25.60 -19.25 -8.62
CA ALA A 251 -24.86 -20.49 -8.85
C ALA A 251 -25.42 -21.15 -10.11
N GLN A 252 -24.54 -21.51 -11.05
CA GLN A 252 -24.92 -22.34 -12.18
C GLN A 252 -25.11 -23.76 -11.63
N ASP A 253 -26.35 -24.18 -11.49
CA ASP A 253 -26.74 -25.57 -11.22
C ASP A 253 -26.32 -26.51 -12.37
#